data_AF-A0A7X3RH27-F1
#
_entry.id   AF-A0A7X3RH27-F1
#
_cell.length_a   1.000
_cell.length_b   1.000
_cell.length_c   1.000
_cell.angle_alpha   90.00
_cell.angle_beta   90.00
_cell.angle_gamma   90.00
#
_symmetry.space_group_name_H-M   'P 1'
#
loop_
_entity.id
_entity.type
_entity.pdbx_description
1 polymer ?
#
loop_
_entity_poly.entity_id
_entity_poly.type
_entity_poly.pdbx_seq_one_letter_code
_entity_poly.pdbx_strand_id
1 'polypeptide(L)'
;MKSGSGWLTRSLEQAHPYTLEYPGRILDRGVREAFLYILNDIEENQADPKKYLYAIFAYLIHVMKRSQVSLSLFEEANRDPNQFRQSDTVTIENIVTLLNYHFSYNYRVSGASRLPVLAVYSVYEMLMSIERYRGKTLSPLKSHTTSDIKSGGIGDIEVVDDNGNFFEAVEIKHDILISSTLVRDAYQKFSEISLLNNSIS
;
A
#
# COMPACT_ATOMS: atom_id res chain seq x y z
N MET A 1 -26.47 -6.26 17.09
CA MET A 1 -25.69 -7.20 16.24
C MET A 1 -24.21 -6.93 16.50
N LYS A 2 -23.47 -7.90 17.04
CA LYS A 2 -22.03 -7.73 17.33
C LYS A 2 -21.26 -7.68 16.00
N SER A 3 -20.50 -6.62 15.80
CA SER A 3 -19.58 -6.44 14.69
C SER A 3 -18.50 -7.53 14.75
N GLY A 4 -18.46 -8.40 13.75
CA GLY A 4 -17.29 -9.25 13.53
C GLY A 4 -16.13 -8.35 13.16
N SER A 5 -15.01 -8.45 13.87
CA SER A 5 -13.79 -7.71 13.53
C SER A 5 -13.38 -8.03 12.09
N GLY A 6 -13.13 -7.02 11.27
CA GLY A 6 -12.60 -7.15 9.91
C GLY A 6 -11.16 -7.68 9.82
N TRP A 7 -10.68 -8.36 10.88
CA TRP A 7 -9.35 -8.92 10.99
C TRP A 7 -9.49 -10.45 11.10
N LEU A 8 -8.90 -11.18 10.15
CA LEU A 8 -8.86 -12.65 10.12
C LEU A 8 -8.31 -13.26 11.43
N THR A 9 -7.47 -12.52 12.15
CA THR A 9 -6.78 -12.96 13.36
C THR A 9 -7.71 -13.35 14.51
N ARG A 10 -8.77 -12.58 14.80
CA ARG A 10 -9.69 -12.92 15.91
C ARG A 10 -10.49 -14.19 15.68
N SER A 11 -10.72 -14.53 14.42
CA SER A 11 -11.42 -15.76 14.07
C SER A 11 -10.55 -16.99 14.22
N LEU A 12 -9.22 -16.84 14.25
CA LEU A 12 -8.24 -17.90 14.49
C LEU A 12 -7.82 -17.96 15.97
N GLU A 13 -7.92 -16.87 16.73
CA GLU A 13 -7.57 -16.81 18.15
C GLU A 13 -8.49 -17.63 19.08
N GLN A 14 -9.58 -18.22 18.57
CA GLN A 14 -10.48 -19.01 19.40
C GLN A 14 -9.82 -20.33 19.80
N ALA A 15 -9.90 -20.67 21.09
CA ALA A 15 -9.36 -21.92 21.66
C ALA A 15 -10.21 -23.15 21.27
N HIS A 16 -10.35 -23.38 19.97
CA HIS A 16 -11.01 -24.55 19.38
C HIS A 16 -10.02 -25.27 18.44
N PRO A 17 -10.05 -26.61 18.37
CA PRO A 17 -9.26 -27.37 17.40
C PRO A 17 -9.61 -26.97 15.96
N TYR A 18 -8.62 -26.83 15.09
CA TYR A 18 -8.79 -26.47 13.68
C TYR A 18 -9.23 -27.64 12.80
N THR A 19 -10.32 -28.29 13.17
CA THR A 19 -10.94 -29.35 12.36
C THR A 19 -11.78 -28.77 11.24
N LEU A 20 -12.25 -29.62 10.31
CA LEU A 20 -13.17 -29.19 9.24
C LEU A 20 -14.45 -28.52 9.76
N GLU A 21 -14.83 -28.81 11.02
CA GLU A 21 -15.99 -28.26 11.72
C GLU A 21 -15.68 -27.00 12.56
N TYR A 22 -14.53 -26.35 12.35
CA TYR A 22 -14.09 -25.19 13.14
C TYR A 22 -15.16 -24.08 13.21
N PRO A 23 -15.60 -23.64 14.40
CA PRO A 23 -16.72 -22.70 14.54
C PRO A 23 -16.31 -21.23 14.27
N GLY A 24 -15.02 -20.93 14.22
CA GLY A 24 -14.51 -19.57 14.00
C GLY A 24 -14.85 -19.03 12.61
N ARG A 25 -15.17 -17.73 12.55
CA ARG A 25 -15.69 -17.07 11.35
C ARG A 25 -14.58 -16.61 10.41
N ILE A 26 -14.08 -17.50 9.57
CA ILE A 26 -13.21 -17.12 8.43
C ILE A 26 -14.13 -16.69 7.28
N LEU A 27 -14.10 -15.39 6.92
CA LEU A 27 -15.07 -14.77 6.00
C LEU A 27 -14.95 -15.27 4.55
N ASP A 28 -13.72 -15.46 4.08
CA ASP A 28 -13.47 -16.01 2.75
C ASP A 28 -13.56 -17.53 2.81
N ARG A 29 -14.55 -18.09 2.09
CA ARG A 29 -14.82 -19.53 2.08
C ARG A 29 -13.67 -20.32 1.45
N GLY A 30 -13.06 -19.81 0.38
CA GLY A 30 -11.95 -20.49 -0.28
C GLY A 30 -10.72 -20.55 0.60
N VAL A 31 -10.40 -19.45 1.29
CA VAL A 31 -9.30 -19.40 2.27
C VAL A 31 -9.58 -20.32 3.45
N ARG A 32 -10.82 -20.33 3.96
CA ARG A 32 -11.25 -21.22 5.05
C ARG A 32 -11.03 -22.68 4.68
N GLU A 33 -11.58 -23.10 3.54
CA GLU A 33 -11.49 -24.49 3.08
C GLU A 33 -10.03 -24.88 2.87
N ALA A 34 -9.25 -24.09 2.12
CA ALA A 34 -7.83 -24.38 1.89
C ALA A 34 -7.04 -24.54 3.21
N PHE A 35 -7.24 -23.63 4.17
CA PHE A 35 -6.57 -23.70 5.47
C PHE A 35 -6.92 -24.97 6.26
N LEU A 36 -8.22 -25.24 6.45
CA LEU A 36 -8.67 -26.38 7.26
C LEU A 36 -8.35 -27.72 6.60
N TYR A 37 -8.44 -27.84 5.27
CA TYR A 37 -8.09 -29.07 4.56
C TYR A 37 -6.59 -29.36 4.61
N ILE A 38 -5.72 -28.33 4.51
CA ILE A 38 -4.26 -28.53 4.66
C ILE A 38 -3.94 -29.07 6.05
N LEU A 39 -4.55 -28.52 7.11
CA LEU A 39 -4.34 -29.01 8.48
C LEU A 39 -4.88 -30.43 8.66
N ASN A 40 -6.11 -30.70 8.18
CA ASN A 40 -6.69 -32.03 8.22
C ASN A 40 -5.81 -33.06 7.49
N ASP A 41 -5.25 -32.70 6.34
CA ASP A 41 -4.38 -33.60 5.59
C ASP A 41 -3.09 -33.92 6.35
N ILE A 42 -2.51 -32.93 7.02
CA ILE A 42 -1.28 -33.09 7.79
C ILE A 42 -1.53 -33.88 9.09
N GLU A 43 -2.54 -33.50 9.85
CA GLU A 43 -2.78 -34.00 11.21
C GLU A 43 -3.54 -35.34 11.22
N GLU A 44 -4.56 -35.50 10.35
CA GLU A 44 -5.40 -36.70 10.31
C GLU A 44 -4.96 -37.67 9.20
N ASN A 45 -4.65 -37.16 8.00
CA ASN A 45 -4.28 -38.00 6.85
C ASN A 45 -2.76 -38.26 6.74
N GLN A 46 -1.95 -37.77 7.68
CA GLN A 46 -0.50 -37.95 7.74
C GLN A 46 0.25 -37.52 6.47
N ALA A 47 -0.28 -36.53 5.76
CA ALA A 47 0.36 -35.99 4.57
C ALA A 47 1.65 -35.23 4.96
N ASP A 48 2.67 -35.30 4.10
CA ASP A 48 3.95 -34.64 4.33
C ASP A 48 3.79 -33.10 4.29
N PRO A 49 4.00 -32.40 5.43
CA PRO A 49 3.87 -30.94 5.50
C PRO A 49 4.80 -30.21 4.53
N LYS A 50 5.96 -30.80 4.20
CA LYS A 50 6.93 -30.19 3.29
C LYS A 50 6.35 -30.00 1.88
N LYS A 51 5.49 -30.90 1.42
CA LYS A 51 4.87 -30.80 0.09
C LYS A 51 3.95 -29.58 -0.01
N TYR A 52 3.13 -29.33 1.01
CA TYR A 52 2.27 -28.15 1.07
C TYR A 52 3.11 -26.87 1.16
N LEU A 53 4.15 -26.86 1.99
CA LEU A 53 5.04 -25.71 2.11
C LEU A 53 5.74 -25.39 0.77
N TYR A 54 6.25 -26.41 0.07
CA TYR A 54 6.84 -26.22 -1.25
C TYR A 54 5.83 -25.72 -2.28
N ALA A 55 4.59 -26.24 -2.28
CA ALA A 55 3.54 -25.78 -3.17
C ALA A 55 3.19 -24.30 -2.91
N ILE A 56 3.04 -23.91 -1.64
CA ILE A 56 2.77 -22.53 -1.24
C ILE A 56 3.90 -21.60 -1.71
N PHE A 57 5.16 -21.94 -1.44
CA PHE A 57 6.29 -21.11 -1.86
C PHE A 57 6.46 -21.05 -3.37
N ALA A 58 6.29 -22.16 -4.09
CA ALA A 58 6.33 -22.18 -5.55
C ALA A 58 5.26 -21.27 -6.15
N TYR A 59 4.03 -21.31 -5.60
CA TYR A 59 2.95 -20.47 -6.07
C TYR A 59 3.17 -18.99 -5.73
N LEU A 60 3.67 -18.67 -4.53
CA LEU A 60 4.04 -17.30 -4.16
C LEU A 60 5.10 -16.74 -5.10
N ILE A 61 6.17 -17.50 -5.38
CA ILE A 61 7.21 -17.11 -6.34
C ILE A 61 6.60 -16.91 -7.74
N HIS A 62 5.70 -17.79 -8.18
CA HIS A 62 5.01 -17.67 -9.46
C HIS A 62 4.20 -16.36 -9.56
N VAL A 63 3.42 -16.04 -8.53
CA VAL A 63 2.64 -14.79 -8.45
C VAL A 63 3.57 -13.58 -8.47
N MET A 64 4.64 -13.59 -7.68
CA MET A 64 5.64 -12.50 -7.65
C MET A 64 6.29 -12.28 -9.02
N LYS A 65 6.68 -13.35 -9.71
CA LYS A 65 7.24 -13.26 -11.06
C LYS A 65 6.23 -12.69 -12.06
N ARG A 66 4.96 -13.11 -12.00
CA ARG A 66 3.91 -12.56 -12.88
C ARG A 66 3.68 -11.07 -12.65
N SER A 67 3.73 -10.60 -11.40
CA SER A 67 3.64 -9.16 -11.10
C SER A 67 4.85 -8.37 -11.61
N GLN A 68 6.06 -8.95 -11.62
CA GLN A 68 7.24 -8.31 -12.20
C GLN A 68 7.19 -8.27 -13.74
N VAL A 69 6.67 -9.32 -14.40
CA VAL A 69 6.54 -9.38 -15.86
C VAL A 69 5.58 -8.30 -16.40
N SER A 70 4.54 -7.92 -15.65
CA SER A 70 3.68 -6.80 -16.04
C SER A 70 4.38 -5.43 -16.02
N LEU A 71 5.43 -5.26 -15.21
CA LEU A 71 6.26 -4.05 -15.23
C LEU A 71 7.29 -4.09 -16.37
N SER A 72 7.90 -5.25 -16.64
CA SER A 72 8.88 -5.39 -17.73
C SER A 72 8.24 -5.31 -19.13
N LEU A 73 6.96 -5.65 -19.29
CA LEU A 73 6.24 -5.45 -20.55
C LEU A 73 6.12 -3.96 -20.95
N PHE A 74 6.14 -3.03 -20.00
CA PHE A 74 6.26 -1.59 -20.29
C PHE A 74 7.69 -1.21 -20.74
N GLU A 75 8.71 -1.94 -20.29
CA GLU A 75 10.11 -1.73 -20.70
C GLU A 75 10.42 -2.39 -22.06
N GLU A 76 9.82 -3.54 -22.36
CA GLU A 76 10.05 -4.33 -23.58
C GLU A 76 9.20 -3.89 -24.78
N ALA A 77 8.04 -3.24 -24.56
CA ALA A 77 7.27 -2.62 -25.63
C ALA A 77 8.03 -1.50 -26.38
N ASN A 78 9.20 -1.10 -25.87
CA ASN A 78 10.10 -0.11 -26.48
C ASN A 78 11.35 -0.73 -27.17
N ARG A 79 11.33 -2.04 -27.50
CA ARG A 79 12.50 -2.74 -28.07
C ARG A 79 12.23 -3.51 -29.37
N ASP A 80 11.45 -2.96 -30.30
CA ASP A 80 11.59 -3.32 -31.72
C ASP A 80 12.37 -2.21 -32.45
N PRO A 81 13.63 -2.45 -32.86
CA PRO A 81 14.45 -1.45 -33.54
C PRO A 81 13.95 -1.09 -34.95
N ASN A 82 12.97 -1.81 -35.52
CA ASN A 82 12.52 -1.61 -36.89
C ASN A 82 10.99 -1.41 -37.05
N GLN A 83 10.23 -1.26 -35.97
CA GLN A 83 8.82 -0.84 -36.03
C GLN A 83 8.60 0.55 -35.43
N PHE A 84 8.58 1.52 -36.35
CA PHE A 84 7.69 2.67 -36.37
C PHE A 84 7.96 3.85 -35.43
N ARG A 85 8.69 4.80 -36.02
CA ARG A 85 8.59 6.24 -35.76
C ARG A 85 7.15 6.75 -35.94
N GLN A 86 6.38 6.87 -34.85
CA GLN A 86 5.44 7.99 -34.66
C GLN A 86 5.21 8.23 -33.15
N SER A 87 6.12 9.04 -32.58
CA SER A 87 6.10 9.61 -31.22
C SER A 87 5.95 8.63 -30.04
N ASP A 88 6.97 7.80 -29.79
CA ASP A 88 7.22 7.17 -28.47
C ASP A 88 7.66 8.18 -27.40
N THR A 89 7.48 9.48 -27.64
CA THR A 89 7.50 10.46 -26.57
C THR A 89 6.22 10.25 -25.77
N VAL A 90 6.33 9.60 -24.62
CA VAL A 90 5.35 9.72 -23.55
C VAL A 90 5.13 11.23 -23.32
N THR A 91 4.06 11.76 -23.88
CA THR A 91 3.74 13.19 -23.77
C THR A 91 3.20 13.45 -22.37
N ILE A 92 3.33 14.68 -21.90
CA ILE A 92 2.69 15.12 -20.65
C ILE A 92 1.18 14.82 -20.70
N GLU A 93 0.56 15.01 -21.86
CA GLU A 93 -0.85 14.69 -22.10
C GLU A 93 -1.17 13.20 -21.94
N ASN A 94 -0.32 12.30 -22.46
CA ASN A 94 -0.49 10.86 -22.29
C ASN A 94 -0.34 10.45 -20.82
N ILE A 95 0.63 11.02 -20.10
CA ILE A 95 0.81 10.78 -18.65
C ILE A 95 -0.41 11.25 -17.88
N VAL A 96 -0.86 12.48 -18.12
CA VAL A 96 -2.03 13.08 -17.44
C VAL A 96 -3.28 12.26 -17.73
N THR A 97 -3.47 11.81 -18.96
CA THR A 97 -4.60 10.95 -19.36
C THR A 97 -4.57 9.61 -18.62
N LEU A 98 -3.41 8.96 -18.57
CA LEU A 98 -3.23 7.70 -17.85
C LEU A 98 -3.46 7.87 -16.34
N LEU A 99 -2.91 8.92 -15.72
CA LEU A 99 -3.14 9.23 -14.31
C LEU A 99 -4.63 9.47 -14.03
N ASN A 100 -5.31 10.27 -14.85
CA ASN A 100 -6.74 10.53 -14.70
C ASN A 100 -7.57 9.25 -14.82
N TYR A 101 -7.27 8.39 -15.79
CA TYR A 101 -7.94 7.09 -15.91
C TYR A 101 -7.72 6.24 -14.67
N HIS A 102 -6.47 6.14 -14.22
CA HIS A 102 -6.08 5.35 -13.07
C HIS A 102 -6.66 5.87 -11.75
N PHE A 103 -6.81 7.18 -11.58
CA PHE A 103 -7.43 7.80 -10.40
C PHE A 103 -8.95 7.63 -10.41
N SER A 104 -9.60 7.87 -11.56
CA SER A 104 -11.06 7.74 -11.67
C SER A 104 -11.58 6.30 -11.75
N TYR A 105 -10.71 5.32 -11.98
CA TYR A 105 -11.11 3.92 -12.06
C TYR A 105 -11.49 3.35 -10.68
N ASN A 106 -12.71 2.82 -10.58
CA ASN A 106 -13.18 2.19 -9.35
C ASN A 106 -12.68 0.73 -9.26
N TYR A 107 -11.54 0.54 -8.60
CA TYR A 107 -10.93 -0.79 -8.42
C TYR A 107 -11.74 -1.74 -7.51
N ARG A 108 -12.85 -1.30 -6.90
CA ARG A 108 -13.69 -2.10 -5.98
C ARG A 108 -12.91 -2.78 -4.83
N VAL A 109 -11.72 -2.27 -4.51
CA VAL A 109 -10.84 -2.74 -3.42
C VAL A 109 -10.38 -1.54 -2.57
N SER A 110 -10.09 -1.76 -1.30
CA SER A 110 -9.52 -0.72 -0.42
C SER A 110 -8.12 -0.32 -0.89
N GLY A 111 -7.83 0.99 -0.96
CA GLY A 111 -6.50 1.49 -1.30
C GLY A 111 -6.40 2.33 -2.57
N ALA A 112 -7.53 2.77 -3.15
CA ALA A 112 -7.55 3.66 -4.32
C ALA A 112 -6.73 4.96 -4.12
N SER A 113 -6.58 5.43 -2.88
CA SER A 113 -5.76 6.60 -2.53
C SER A 113 -4.26 6.39 -2.70
N ARG A 114 -3.76 5.14 -2.83
CA ARG A 114 -2.31 4.87 -2.95
C ARG A 114 -1.71 5.37 -4.24
N LEU A 115 -2.45 5.28 -5.34
CA LEU A 115 -1.93 5.65 -6.65
C LEU A 115 -1.74 7.17 -6.78
N PRO A 116 -2.68 8.02 -6.32
CA PRO A 116 -2.44 9.45 -6.16
C PRO A 116 -1.23 9.77 -5.27
N VAL A 117 -1.07 9.07 -4.14
CA VAL A 117 0.08 9.28 -3.24
C VAL A 117 1.39 8.94 -3.95
N LEU A 118 1.47 7.81 -4.66
CA LEU A 118 2.65 7.43 -5.44
C LEU A 118 2.99 8.45 -6.52
N ALA A 119 1.99 8.92 -7.26
CA ALA A 119 2.19 9.90 -8.33
C ALA A 119 2.76 11.23 -7.78
N VAL A 120 2.18 11.76 -6.69
CA VAL A 120 2.68 12.99 -6.08
C VAL A 120 4.06 12.75 -5.46
N TYR A 121 4.31 11.59 -4.83
CA TYR A 121 5.61 11.26 -4.27
C TYR A 121 6.72 11.26 -5.33
N SER A 122 6.49 10.66 -6.51
CA SER A 122 7.46 10.70 -7.61
C SER A 122 7.73 12.11 -8.13
N VAL A 123 6.73 13.00 -8.10
CA VAL A 123 6.96 14.43 -8.39
C VAL A 123 7.88 15.05 -7.33
N TYR A 124 7.68 14.75 -6.05
CA TYR A 124 8.58 15.22 -4.99
C TYR A 124 10.01 14.72 -5.19
N GLU A 125 10.21 13.44 -5.55
CA GLU A 125 11.55 12.90 -5.84
C GLU A 125 12.29 13.73 -6.91
N MET A 126 11.57 14.18 -7.94
CA MET A 126 12.14 15.08 -8.95
C MET A 126 12.41 16.48 -8.39
N LEU A 127 11.46 17.04 -7.64
CA LEU A 127 11.56 18.37 -7.03
C LEU A 127 12.70 18.47 -6.02
N MET A 128 13.13 17.36 -5.40
CA MET A 128 14.24 17.38 -4.45
C MET A 128 15.55 17.97 -5.02
N SER A 129 15.69 17.99 -6.34
CA SER A 129 16.85 18.57 -7.04
C SER A 129 16.88 20.10 -7.11
N ILE A 130 15.78 20.81 -6.80
CA ILE A 130 15.71 22.28 -6.92
C ILE A 130 16.17 22.98 -5.63
N GLU A 131 16.56 24.25 -5.76
CA GLU A 131 17.16 25.03 -4.66
C GLU A 131 16.29 25.13 -3.40
N ARG A 132 14.96 25.20 -3.54
CA ARG A 132 14.01 25.22 -2.41
C ARG A 132 14.22 24.06 -1.44
N TYR A 133 14.60 22.90 -1.96
CA TYR A 133 14.76 21.67 -1.18
C TYR A 133 16.23 21.36 -0.86
N ARG A 134 17.14 22.34 -0.99
CA ARG A 134 18.53 22.18 -0.55
C ARG A 134 18.60 21.95 0.98
N GLY A 135 19.35 20.94 1.39
CA GLY A 135 19.43 20.53 2.80
C GLY A 135 18.08 20.03 3.35
N LYS A 136 17.31 19.37 2.48
CA LYS A 136 16.03 18.74 2.80
C LYS A 136 16.05 17.31 2.28
N THR A 137 15.30 16.44 2.95
CA THR A 137 15.18 15.02 2.60
C THR A 137 13.71 14.65 2.47
N LEU A 138 13.34 14.00 1.37
CA LEU A 138 12.03 13.37 1.21
C LEU A 138 11.98 12.09 2.05
N SER A 139 11.06 12.01 2.99
CA SER A 139 10.88 10.83 3.83
C SER A 139 10.34 9.65 3.02
N PRO A 140 10.79 8.40 3.25
CA PRO A 140 10.26 7.23 2.56
C PRO A 140 8.74 7.06 2.78
N LEU A 141 8.03 6.60 1.75
CA LEU A 141 6.61 6.25 1.85
C LEU A 141 6.37 5.22 2.97
N LYS A 142 5.41 5.51 3.85
CA LYS A 142 5.09 4.66 5.00
C LYS A 142 4.27 3.44 4.56
N SER A 143 4.62 2.25 5.08
CA SER A 143 3.76 1.08 4.95
C SER A 143 2.52 1.25 5.83
N HIS A 144 1.33 1.19 5.23
CA HIS A 144 0.03 1.27 5.92
C HIS A 144 -0.24 0.14 6.95
N THR A 145 0.75 -0.71 7.25
CA THR A 145 0.69 -1.74 8.30
C THR A 145 1.20 -1.23 9.66
N THR A 146 1.76 -0.03 9.71
CA THR A 146 2.24 0.58 10.95
C THR A 146 1.16 1.48 11.50
N SER A 147 0.64 1.17 12.69
CA SER A 147 -0.26 2.08 13.42
C SER A 147 0.41 3.45 13.53
N ASP A 148 -0.24 4.50 13.02
CA ASP A 148 0.25 5.89 12.95
C ASP A 148 0.85 6.38 14.28
N ILE A 149 0.38 5.80 15.39
CA ILE A 149 0.76 6.05 16.78
C ILE A 149 2.27 5.83 17.04
N LYS A 150 2.98 4.98 16.27
CA LYS A 150 4.42 4.71 16.51
C LYS A 150 5.38 5.48 15.62
N SER A 151 4.91 6.17 14.57
CA SER A 151 5.81 6.75 13.55
C SER A 151 5.89 8.28 13.56
N GLY A 152 5.05 8.98 14.32
CA GLY A 152 5.09 10.45 14.44
C GLY A 152 4.85 11.20 13.14
N GLY A 153 4.23 10.53 12.15
CA GLY A 153 3.95 11.08 10.84
C GLY A 153 2.85 12.11 10.84
N ILE A 154 3.04 13.17 10.07
CA ILE A 154 2.10 14.29 9.98
C ILE A 154 1.32 14.27 8.66
N GLY A 155 1.80 13.63 7.60
CA GLY A 155 1.14 13.57 6.29
C GLY A 155 1.44 12.29 5.48
N ASP A 156 0.82 12.17 4.30
CA ASP A 156 1.05 11.08 3.35
C ASP A 156 2.42 11.20 2.65
N ILE A 157 2.88 12.44 2.44
CA ILE A 157 4.22 12.79 1.96
C ILE A 157 4.83 13.79 2.93
N GLU A 158 6.10 13.58 3.29
CA GLU A 158 6.81 14.39 4.27
C GLU A 158 8.20 14.75 3.76
N VAL A 159 8.59 16.01 3.92
CA VAL A 159 9.94 16.50 3.68
C VAL A 159 10.47 17.04 5.00
N VAL A 160 11.66 16.58 5.38
CA VAL A 160 12.35 17.02 6.61
C VAL A 160 13.58 17.85 6.28
N ASP A 161 13.98 18.72 7.21
CA ASP A 161 15.26 19.43 7.14
C ASP A 161 16.42 18.61 7.70
N ASP A 162 17.65 19.12 7.52
CA ASP A 162 18.87 18.50 8.01
C ASP A 162 18.87 18.29 9.55
N ASN A 163 18.02 19.01 10.28
CA ASN A 163 17.85 18.86 11.73
C ASN A 163 16.77 17.83 12.09
N GLY A 164 16.13 17.21 11.09
CA GLY A 164 15.04 16.24 11.28
C GLY A 164 13.68 16.87 11.57
N ASN A 165 13.53 18.19 11.44
CA ASN A 165 12.25 18.86 11.61
C ASN A 165 11.41 18.77 10.33
N PHE A 166 10.09 18.69 10.47
CA PHE A 166 9.18 18.75 9.32
C PHE A 166 9.27 20.11 8.63
N PHE A 167 9.72 20.09 7.38
CA PHE A 167 9.76 21.26 6.51
C PHE A 167 8.46 21.39 5.70
N GLU A 168 7.95 20.27 5.19
CA GLU A 168 6.72 20.24 4.40
C GLU A 168 6.00 18.90 4.60
N ALA A 169 4.67 18.93 4.64
CA ALA A 169 3.87 17.73 4.65
C ALA A 169 2.61 17.90 3.80
N VAL A 170 2.24 16.84 3.10
CA VAL A 170 1.09 16.81 2.20
C VAL A 170 0.19 15.65 2.61
N GLU A 171 -1.09 15.95 2.78
CA GLU A 171 -2.16 14.96 2.96
C GLU A 171 -2.98 14.90 1.68
N ILE A 172 -3.15 13.70 1.12
CA ILE A 172 -3.81 13.47 -0.16
C ILE A 172 -5.14 12.77 0.11
N LYS A 173 -6.23 13.45 -0.25
CA LYS A 173 -7.58 12.88 -0.24
C LYS A 173 -8.07 12.68 -1.66
N HIS A 174 -8.38 11.44 -2.00
CA HIS A 174 -8.92 11.07 -3.30
C HIS A 174 -10.45 11.09 -3.26
N ASP A 175 -11.10 11.65 -4.28
CA ASP A 175 -12.57 11.75 -4.42
C ASP A 175 -13.32 12.43 -3.26
N ILE A 176 -12.67 13.35 -2.55
CA ILE A 176 -13.32 14.15 -1.51
C ILE A 176 -13.14 15.63 -1.85
N LEU A 177 -14.26 16.35 -1.93
CA LEU A 177 -14.26 17.82 -2.02
C LEU A 177 -13.58 18.39 -0.78
N ILE A 178 -12.55 19.23 -0.98
CA ILE A 178 -11.87 19.91 0.11
C ILE A 178 -12.87 20.84 0.80
N SER A 179 -13.22 20.51 2.04
CA SER A 179 -14.10 21.30 2.89
C SER A 179 -13.29 22.05 3.95
N SER A 180 -13.88 23.10 4.53
CA SER A 180 -13.28 23.82 5.66
C SER A 180 -13.04 22.92 6.88
N THR A 181 -13.85 21.87 7.06
CA THR A 181 -13.62 20.83 8.07
C THR A 181 -12.37 20.01 7.79
N LEU A 182 -12.16 19.56 6.55
CA LEU A 182 -10.95 18.83 6.16
C LEU A 182 -9.68 19.66 6.37
N VAL A 183 -9.72 20.94 6.03
CA VAL A 183 -8.59 21.87 6.25
C VAL A 183 -8.31 22.01 7.75
N ARG A 184 -9.36 22.14 8.58
CA ARG A 184 -9.21 22.24 10.04
C ARG A 184 -8.67 20.95 10.65
N ASP A 185 -9.12 19.79 10.19
CA ASP A 185 -8.68 18.50 10.71
C ASP A 185 -7.20 18.25 10.34
N ALA A 186 -6.79 18.60 9.11
CA ALA A 186 -5.38 18.57 8.71
C ALA A 186 -4.53 19.54 9.55
N TYR A 187 -5.00 20.76 9.77
CA TYR A 187 -4.32 21.74 10.63
C TYR A 187 -4.17 21.23 12.07
N GLN A 188 -5.21 20.65 12.65
CA GLN A 188 -5.16 20.07 14.00
C GLN A 188 -4.11 18.96 14.08
N LYS A 189 -4.11 18.03 13.13
CA LYS A 189 -3.12 16.94 13.01
C LYS A 189 -1.68 17.47 12.97
N PHE A 190 -1.43 18.53 12.20
CA PHE A 190 -0.10 19.17 12.15
C PHE A 190 0.27 19.88 13.46
N SER A 191 -0.70 20.57 14.08
CA SER A 191 -0.47 21.39 15.28
C SER A 191 -0.20 20.56 16.54
N GLU A 192 -0.88 19.44 16.72
CA GLU A 192 -0.71 18.55 17.88
C GLU A 192 0.70 17.95 17.93
N ILE A 193 1.31 17.72 16.76
CA ILE A 193 2.64 17.12 16.64
C ILE A 193 3.74 18.16 16.86
N SER A 194 3.52 19.42 16.43
CA SER A 194 4.43 20.54 16.76
C SER A 194 4.54 20.77 18.27
N LEU A 195 3.46 20.57 19.03
CA LEU A 195 3.45 20.70 20.49
C LEU A 195 4.22 19.56 21.21
N LEU A 196 4.19 18.34 20.65
CA LEU A 196 4.95 17.20 21.19
C LEU A 196 6.46 17.40 21.09
N ASN A 197 6.96 18.00 20.00
CA ASN A 197 8.40 18.26 19.83
C ASN A 197 8.94 19.37 20.75
N ASN A 198 8.08 20.31 21.17
CA ASN A 198 8.44 21.37 22.14
C ASN A 198 8.33 20.94 23.60
N SER A 199 7.87 19.72 23.88
CA SER A 199 7.69 19.20 25.24
C SER A 199 8.86 18.34 25.73
N ILE A 200 9.89 18.15 24.90
CA ILE A 200 11.07 17.30 25.18
C ILE A 200 12.39 18.12 25.12
N SER A 201 12.31 19.45 25.24
CA SER A 201 13.48 20.34 25.37
C SER A 201 13.68 20.81 26.79
#